data_AF-A0A532U4A1-F1
#
_entry.id   AF-A0A532U4A1-F1
#
_cell.length_a   1.000
_cell.length_b   1.000
_cell.length_c   1.000
_cell.angle_alpha   90.00
_cell.angle_beta   90.00
_cell.angle_gamma   90.00
#
_symmetry.space_group_name_H-M   'P 1'
#
loop_
_entity.id
_entity.type
_entity.pdbx_description
1 polymer ?
#
loop_
_entity_poly.entity_id
_entity_poly.type
_entity_poly.pdbx_seq_one_letter_code
_entity_poly.pdbx_strand_id
1 'polypeptide(L)'
;MADPTRVNLARFHATRLSLRTRSEVDIPSFNEMLSDYAIKESDDTSLAVFHTAYSRGNVPHSCLGIIVQLKPSVQEYEFRLTYSTSSPLILFPPPEGTRLVNEMLQTLADIRVEQSFSCRAHFEYPRERYLSKVVLPATSGPITDLPYTEITGMRFRKLEEGATLYDAIIDHGRPEDVVGHSIGFTYVAEFAPNLAVRILEAGRDISLKFGQVYE
;
A
#
# COMPACT_ATOMS: atom_id res chain seq x y z
N MET A 1 -20.13 25.92 2.38
CA MET A 1 -19.61 25.26 1.16
C MET A 1 -18.41 24.44 1.59
N ALA A 2 -18.49 23.11 1.50
CA ALA A 2 -17.37 22.23 1.82
C ALA A 2 -16.28 22.38 0.75
N ASP A 3 -15.03 22.48 1.19
CA ASP A 3 -13.85 22.60 0.32
C ASP A 3 -13.67 21.31 -0.51
N PRO A 4 -13.68 21.36 -1.86
CA PRO A 4 -13.51 20.20 -2.71
C PRO A 4 -12.11 19.56 -2.65
N THR A 5 -11.17 20.15 -1.89
CA THR A 5 -9.87 19.56 -1.58
C THR A 5 -9.85 18.70 -0.31
N ARG A 6 -11.01 18.42 0.30
CA ARG A 6 -11.14 17.50 1.45
C ARG A 6 -10.94 16.04 1.03
N VAL A 7 -9.67 15.73 0.78
CA VAL A 7 -8.90 14.49 0.94
C VAL A 7 -9.74 13.21 0.90
N ASN A 8 -10.08 12.79 -0.32
CA ASN A 8 -10.12 11.37 -0.61
C ASN A 8 -8.65 10.91 -0.69
N LEU A 9 -8.22 9.99 0.17
CA LEU A 9 -6.85 9.51 0.12
C LEU A 9 -6.86 7.99 0.25
N ALA A 10 -6.30 7.32 -0.76
CA ALA A 10 -5.89 5.93 -0.62
C ALA A 10 -4.38 5.87 -0.73
N ARG A 11 -3.74 5.30 0.28
CA ARG A 11 -2.30 5.01 0.29
C ARG A 11 -2.14 3.56 0.65
N PHE A 12 -1.38 2.79 -0.09
CA PHE A 12 -0.86 1.54 0.45
C PHE A 12 0.66 1.56 0.50
N HIS A 13 1.17 0.88 1.51
CA HIS A 13 2.55 0.50 1.66
C HIS A 13 2.61 -1.02 1.71
N ALA A 14 3.22 -1.63 0.69
CA ALA A 14 3.55 -3.05 0.72
C ALA A 14 5.06 -3.21 0.90
N THR A 15 5.40 -4.07 1.84
CA THR A 15 6.76 -4.46 2.15
C THR A 15 6.88 -5.94 1.87
N ARG A 16 7.80 -6.31 0.99
CA ARG A 16 8.20 -7.70 0.80
C ARG A 16 9.53 -7.94 1.48
N LEU A 17 9.50 -8.75 2.54
CA LEU A 17 10.60 -8.89 3.50
C LEU A 17 11.84 -9.63 2.96
N SER A 18 11.73 -10.42 1.87
CA SER A 18 12.91 -10.96 1.17
C SER A 18 12.56 -11.60 -0.18
N LEU A 19 13.33 -11.24 -1.20
CA LEU A 19 13.61 -12.02 -2.40
C LEU A 19 15.01 -12.59 -2.20
N ARG A 20 15.10 -13.90 -1.97
CA ARG A 20 16.36 -14.61 -2.18
C ARG A 20 16.38 -15.01 -3.64
N THR A 21 17.21 -14.35 -4.45
CA THR A 21 17.62 -14.97 -5.70
C THR A 21 18.47 -16.17 -5.27
N ARG A 22 17.89 -17.37 -5.28
CA ARG A 22 18.76 -18.56 -5.30
C ARG A 22 19.65 -18.37 -6.52
N SER A 23 20.92 -18.74 -6.37
CA SER A 23 22.02 -18.66 -7.33
C SER A 23 21.77 -19.25 -8.74
N GLU A 24 20.53 -19.57 -9.10
CA GLU A 24 20.08 -20.14 -10.37
C GLU A 24 19.34 -19.13 -11.27
N VAL A 25 18.97 -17.95 -10.76
CA VAL A 25 18.31 -16.91 -11.57
C VAL A 25 19.12 -15.62 -11.48
N ASP A 26 20.29 -15.66 -12.12
CA ASP A 26 20.96 -14.43 -12.55
C ASP A 26 20.04 -13.77 -13.58
N ILE A 27 19.58 -12.56 -13.30
CA ILE A 27 18.75 -11.77 -14.22
C ILE A 27 19.64 -10.62 -14.67
N PRO A 28 20.33 -10.74 -15.83
CA PRO A 28 21.22 -9.69 -16.31
C PRO A 28 20.54 -8.32 -16.39
N SER A 29 19.26 -8.29 -16.82
CA SER A 29 18.44 -7.08 -16.85
C SER A 29 18.18 -6.48 -15.47
N PHE A 30 18.14 -7.29 -14.41
CA PHE A 30 18.01 -6.82 -13.03
C PHE A 30 19.31 -6.17 -12.55
N ASN A 31 20.46 -6.77 -12.84
CA ASN A 31 21.76 -6.20 -12.48
C ASN A 31 22.07 -4.92 -13.27
N GLU A 32 21.70 -4.87 -14.56
CA GLU A 32 21.79 -3.68 -15.40
C GLU A 32 20.91 -2.55 -14.86
N MET A 33 19.63 -2.85 -14.58
CA MET A 33 18.70 -1.90 -13.95
C MET A 33 19.24 -1.38 -12.60
N LEU A 34 19.75 -2.26 -11.73
CA LEU A 34 20.31 -1.82 -10.46
C LEU A 34 21.52 -0.89 -10.66
N SER A 35 22.32 -1.09 -11.70
CA SER A 35 23.46 -0.24 -12.02
C SER A 35 23.02 1.14 -12.53
N ASP A 36 21.98 1.19 -13.36
CA ASP A 36 21.42 2.43 -13.93
C ASP A 36 20.74 3.32 -12.88
N TYR A 37 20.15 2.69 -11.86
CA TYR A 37 19.36 3.37 -10.81
C TYR A 37 20.02 3.35 -9.43
N ALA A 38 21.30 2.94 -9.34
CA ALA A 38 22.05 2.90 -8.09
C ALA A 38 22.22 4.31 -7.49
N ILE A 39 21.87 4.46 -6.22
CA ILE A 39 22.15 5.70 -5.47
C ILE A 39 23.61 5.65 -5.00
N LYS A 40 24.43 6.60 -5.46
CA LYS A 40 25.90 6.62 -5.21
C LYS A 40 26.34 7.31 -3.93
N GLU A 41 25.43 7.86 -3.11
CA GLU A 41 25.81 8.61 -1.90
C GLU A 41 25.31 7.97 -0.60
N SER A 42 26.19 8.04 0.40
CA SER A 42 26.20 7.32 1.67
C SER A 42 25.04 7.69 2.60
N ASP A 43 24.20 6.71 2.95
CA ASP A 43 24.03 6.21 4.34
C ASP A 43 22.85 5.24 4.48
N ASP A 44 22.00 5.06 3.45
CA ASP A 44 20.82 4.20 3.58
C ASP A 44 20.92 2.95 2.70
N THR A 45 20.66 1.80 3.32
CA THR A 45 20.56 0.41 2.79
C THR A 45 19.79 0.21 1.45
N SER A 46 19.22 1.26 0.87
CA SER A 46 18.50 1.25 -0.39
C SER A 46 19.47 1.21 -1.58
N LEU A 47 19.35 0.17 -2.40
CA LEU A 47 20.18 -0.04 -3.59
C LEU A 47 19.66 0.77 -4.79
N ALA A 48 18.34 0.88 -4.96
CA ALA A 48 17.73 1.63 -6.06
C ALA A 48 16.34 2.17 -5.67
N VAL A 49 16.00 3.36 -6.17
CA VAL A 49 14.71 4.02 -5.93
C VAL A 49 14.07 4.43 -7.25
N PHE A 50 12.83 4.02 -7.45
CA PHE A 50 12.05 4.23 -8.67
C PHE A 50 10.79 5.02 -8.31
N HIS A 51 10.57 6.17 -8.94
CA HIS A 51 9.39 6.98 -8.67
C HIS A 51 8.63 7.28 -9.97
N THR A 52 7.31 7.18 -9.92
CA THR A 52 6.43 7.45 -11.05
C THR A 52 5.18 8.15 -10.56
N ALA A 53 4.93 9.36 -11.05
CA ALA A 53 3.71 10.12 -10.76
C ALA A 53 2.94 10.38 -12.06
N TYR A 54 1.61 10.32 -11.99
CA TYR A 54 0.72 10.48 -13.14
C TYR A 54 -0.67 10.94 -12.69
N SER A 55 -1.54 11.28 -13.64
CA SER A 55 -2.91 11.72 -13.35
C SER A 55 -3.86 11.29 -14.46
N ARG A 56 -5.11 11.03 -14.12
CA ARG A 56 -6.21 10.85 -15.10
C ARG A 56 -7.35 11.75 -14.71
N GLY A 57 -7.65 12.72 -15.57
CA GLY A 57 -8.47 13.86 -15.17
C GLY A 57 -7.80 14.60 -14.01
N ASN A 58 -8.57 14.87 -12.95
CA ASN A 58 -8.11 15.60 -11.76
C ASN A 58 -7.66 14.68 -10.60
N VAL A 59 -7.45 13.39 -10.86
CA VAL A 59 -7.03 12.43 -9.83
C VAL A 59 -5.53 12.14 -10.00
N PRO A 60 -4.66 12.70 -9.15
CA PRO A 60 -3.24 12.34 -9.10
C PRO A 60 -3.00 10.97 -8.47
N HIS A 61 -1.99 10.30 -9.00
CA HIS A 61 -1.43 9.03 -8.55
C HIS A 61 0.09 9.14 -8.44
N SER A 62 0.67 8.43 -7.47
CA SER A 62 2.12 8.21 -7.40
C SER A 62 2.44 6.79 -6.99
N CYS A 63 3.57 6.30 -7.47
CA CYS A 63 4.11 5.00 -7.12
C CYS A 63 5.60 5.16 -6.85
N LEU A 64 6.07 4.51 -5.78
CA LEU A 64 7.46 4.49 -5.34
C LEU A 64 7.86 3.03 -5.14
N GLY A 65 8.84 2.57 -5.89
CA GLY A 65 9.52 1.29 -5.71
C GLY A 65 10.88 1.52 -5.08
N ILE A 66 11.24 0.74 -4.07
CA ILE A 66 12.56 0.74 -3.46
C ILE A 66 13.07 -0.69 -3.42
N ILE A 67 14.30 -0.90 -3.87
CA ILE A 67 15.03 -2.15 -3.71
C ILE A 67 16.11 -1.90 -2.66
N VAL A 68 16.12 -2.70 -1.61
CA VAL A 68 17.11 -2.68 -0.53
C VAL A 68 17.90 -3.97 -0.60
N GLN A 69 19.22 -3.90 -0.49
CA GLN A 69 20.03 -5.12 -0.39
C GLN A 69 20.17 -5.53 1.07
N LEU A 70 19.62 -6.69 1.43
CA LEU A 70 19.67 -7.21 2.79
C LEU A 70 20.97 -7.96 3.07
N LYS A 71 21.39 -8.82 2.13
CA LYS A 71 22.63 -9.61 2.27
C LYS A 71 23.35 -9.71 0.92
N PRO A 72 24.51 -9.05 0.77
CA PRO A 72 25.29 -9.10 -0.46
C PRO A 72 25.78 -10.51 -0.83
N SER A 73 26.17 -11.31 0.16
CA SER A 73 26.76 -12.65 -0.06
C SER A 73 25.84 -13.66 -0.73
N VAL A 74 24.53 -13.47 -0.59
CA VAL A 74 23.49 -14.38 -1.11
C VAL A 74 22.47 -13.65 -1.97
N GLN A 75 22.79 -12.43 -2.41
CA GLN A 75 21.91 -11.60 -3.24
C GLN A 75 20.47 -11.56 -2.72
N GLU A 76 20.31 -11.31 -1.41
CA GLU A 76 19.00 -11.18 -0.78
C GLU A 76 18.56 -9.72 -0.83
N TYR A 77 17.40 -9.45 -1.43
CA TYR A 77 16.84 -8.11 -1.62
C TYR A 77 15.48 -7.97 -0.93
N GLU A 78 15.20 -6.80 -0.36
CA GLU A 78 13.86 -6.41 0.08
C GLU A 78 13.25 -5.49 -0.98
N PHE A 79 11.99 -5.71 -1.29
CA PHE A 79 11.25 -4.87 -2.22
C PHE A 79 10.14 -4.12 -1.49
N ARG A 80 10.17 -2.80 -1.57
CA ARG A 80 9.14 -1.93 -0.99
C ARG A 80 8.39 -1.23 -2.11
N LEU A 81 7.07 -1.33 -2.09
CA LEU A 81 6.20 -0.68 -3.06
C LEU A 81 5.20 0.18 -2.31
N THR A 82 5.20 1.47 -2.61
CA THR A 82 4.23 2.43 -2.08
C THR A 82 3.46 3.00 -3.23
N TYR A 83 2.14 3.05 -3.11
CA TYR A 83 1.26 3.70 -4.07
C TYR A 83 0.32 4.64 -3.34
N SER A 84 0.09 5.80 -3.93
CA SER A 84 -0.87 6.77 -3.42
C SER A 84 -1.76 7.30 -4.52
N THR A 85 -3.01 7.58 -4.18
CA THR A 85 -3.95 8.30 -5.03
C THR A 85 -4.86 9.18 -4.17
N SER A 86 -5.31 10.27 -4.77
CA SER A 86 -6.33 11.16 -4.21
C SER A 86 -7.77 10.65 -4.39
N SER A 87 -7.96 9.42 -4.89
CA SER A 87 -9.29 8.80 -4.94
C SER A 87 -9.21 7.30 -4.66
N PRO A 88 -9.81 6.80 -3.57
CA PRO A 88 -9.88 5.36 -3.30
C PRO A 88 -10.73 4.61 -4.33
N LEU A 89 -11.62 5.30 -5.04
CA LEU A 89 -12.54 4.71 -6.00
C LEU A 89 -11.94 4.60 -7.41
N ILE A 90 -11.10 5.57 -7.78
CA ILE A 90 -10.55 5.66 -9.13
C ILE A 90 -9.13 5.10 -9.09
N LEU A 91 -9.01 3.81 -9.39
CA LEU A 91 -7.73 3.10 -9.49
C LEU A 91 -7.43 2.77 -10.95
N PHE A 92 -6.24 3.12 -11.43
CA PHE A 92 -5.80 2.74 -12.77
C PHE A 92 -4.27 2.59 -12.80
N PRO A 93 -3.74 1.74 -13.68
CA PRO A 93 -2.30 1.58 -13.83
C PRO A 93 -1.66 2.86 -14.40
N PRO A 94 -0.35 3.06 -14.18
CA PRO A 94 0.37 4.13 -14.86
C PRO A 94 0.20 3.96 -16.37
N PRO A 95 0.00 5.06 -17.14
CA PRO A 95 -0.01 5.02 -18.60
C PRO A 95 1.19 4.25 -19.18
N GLU A 96 1.03 3.62 -20.33
CA GLU A 96 2.16 3.07 -21.08
C GLU A 96 3.21 4.18 -21.31
N GLY A 97 4.45 3.94 -20.90
CA GLY A 97 5.53 4.94 -20.97
C GLY A 97 5.73 5.80 -19.71
N THR A 98 4.96 5.63 -18.65
CA THR A 98 5.31 6.13 -17.31
C THR A 98 6.25 5.12 -16.65
N ARG A 99 7.55 5.35 -16.80
CA ARG A 99 8.54 4.28 -17.00
C ARG A 99 9.12 3.66 -15.73
N LEU A 100 9.53 4.43 -14.73
CA LEU A 100 10.51 3.92 -13.76
C LEU A 100 10.01 2.75 -12.89
N VAL A 101 8.83 2.85 -12.27
CA VAL A 101 8.32 1.75 -11.43
C VAL A 101 7.83 0.58 -12.28
N ASN A 102 7.22 0.85 -13.43
CA ASN A 102 6.74 -0.19 -14.33
C ASN A 102 7.89 -0.97 -14.98
N GLU A 103 8.98 -0.30 -15.38
CA GLU A 103 10.20 -0.93 -15.87
C GLU A 103 10.80 -1.84 -14.80
N MET A 104 10.90 -1.37 -13.56
CA MET A 104 11.37 -2.20 -12.46
C MET A 104 10.47 -3.41 -12.22
N LEU A 105 9.14 -3.24 -12.19
CA LEU A 105 8.20 -4.35 -12.06
C LEU A 105 8.26 -5.31 -13.25
N GLN A 106 8.52 -4.81 -14.45
CA GLN A 106 8.67 -5.61 -15.67
C GLN A 106 9.95 -6.44 -15.64
N THR A 107 11.07 -5.86 -15.23
CA THR A 107 12.34 -6.59 -15.01
C THR A 107 12.19 -7.67 -13.94
N LEU A 108 11.44 -7.37 -12.87
CA LEU A 108 11.14 -8.35 -11.82
C LEU A 108 10.12 -9.42 -12.26
N ALA A 109 9.30 -9.15 -13.28
CA ALA A 109 8.32 -10.11 -13.81
C ALA A 109 9.01 -11.34 -14.42
N ASP A 110 10.25 -11.21 -14.88
CA ASP A 110 11.05 -12.31 -15.43
C ASP A 110 11.38 -13.39 -14.39
N ILE A 111 11.27 -13.09 -13.09
CA ILE A 111 11.43 -14.07 -12.01
C ILE A 111 10.36 -15.17 -12.09
N ARG A 112 9.15 -14.87 -12.59
CA ARG A 112 8.01 -15.82 -12.76
C ARG A 112 7.75 -16.75 -11.56
N VAL A 113 7.95 -16.24 -10.35
CA VAL A 113 7.67 -16.97 -9.11
C VAL A 113 6.71 -16.11 -8.29
N GLU A 114 5.65 -16.74 -7.78
CA GLU A 114 4.73 -16.09 -6.86
C GLU A 114 5.43 -15.63 -5.59
N GLN A 115 5.08 -14.44 -5.14
CA GLN A 115 5.69 -13.81 -3.99
C GLN A 115 4.62 -13.41 -3.00
N SER A 116 4.93 -13.62 -1.72
CA SER A 116 4.10 -13.15 -0.62
C SER A 116 4.52 -11.73 -0.22
N PHE A 117 3.56 -10.81 -0.25
CA PHE A 117 3.71 -9.40 0.11
C PHE A 117 2.97 -9.12 1.42
N SER A 118 3.67 -8.53 2.40
CA SER A 118 3.03 -7.98 3.59
C SER A 118 2.53 -6.58 3.25
N CYS A 119 1.22 -6.41 3.23
CA CYS A 119 0.58 -5.20 2.72
C CYS A 119 -0.11 -4.44 3.85
N ARG A 120 0.01 -3.12 3.83
CA ARG A 120 -0.78 -2.19 4.64
C ARG A 120 -1.42 -1.16 3.72
N ALA A 121 -2.74 -1.15 3.65
CA ALA A 121 -3.49 -0.15 2.91
C ALA A 121 -4.21 0.78 3.90
N HIS A 122 -4.22 2.07 3.58
CA HIS A 122 -4.89 3.13 4.31
C HIS A 122 -5.88 3.81 3.38
N PHE A 123 -7.14 3.88 3.79
CA PHE A 123 -8.19 4.55 3.06
C PHE A 123 -8.84 5.60 3.95
N GLU A 124 -9.04 6.78 3.39
CA GLU A 124 -9.76 7.89 4.00
C GLU A 124 -10.97 8.20 3.14
N TYR A 125 -12.14 8.12 3.77
CA TYR A 125 -13.42 8.44 3.15
C TYR A 125 -14.07 9.62 3.87
N PRO A 126 -14.64 10.61 3.15
CA PRO A 126 -15.48 11.63 3.75
C PRO A 126 -16.65 10.96 4.47
N ARG A 127 -16.87 11.31 5.74
CA ARG A 127 -17.91 10.73 6.60
C ARG A 127 -19.31 10.87 6.00
N GLU A 128 -19.58 11.97 5.31
CA GLU A 128 -20.84 12.23 4.63
C GLU A 128 -21.09 11.30 3.42
N ARG A 129 -20.02 10.72 2.85
CA ARG A 129 -20.06 9.81 1.70
C ARG A 129 -19.87 8.36 2.09
N TYR A 130 -19.64 8.06 3.37
CA TYR A 130 -19.33 6.74 3.84
C TYR A 130 -20.40 6.21 4.79
N LEU A 131 -21.13 5.19 4.35
CA LEU A 131 -22.06 4.46 5.20
C LEU A 131 -21.35 3.27 5.85
N SER A 132 -20.86 3.49 7.07
CA SER A 132 -20.25 2.44 7.88
C SER A 132 -21.28 1.38 8.29
N LYS A 133 -20.94 0.10 8.13
CA LYS A 133 -21.64 -1.04 8.76
C LYS A 133 -21.20 -1.25 10.21
N VAL A 134 -20.13 -0.59 10.63
CA VAL A 134 -19.59 -0.63 11.99
C VAL A 134 -20.06 0.62 12.72
N VAL A 135 -20.71 0.43 13.87
CA VAL A 135 -21.03 1.53 14.78
C VAL A 135 -19.75 1.87 15.55
N LEU A 136 -19.08 2.93 15.11
CA LEU A 136 -17.92 3.46 15.82
C LEU A 136 -18.37 4.14 17.11
N PRO A 137 -17.59 4.02 18.21
CA PRO A 137 -17.85 4.76 19.43
C PRO A 137 -18.00 6.26 19.13
N ALA A 138 -19.04 6.89 19.67
CA ALA A 138 -19.43 8.25 19.33
C ALA A 138 -18.92 9.32 20.31
N THR A 139 -18.30 8.93 21.44
CA THR A 139 -18.00 9.87 22.52
C THR A 139 -16.73 9.54 23.29
N SER A 140 -15.89 10.58 23.40
CA SER A 140 -15.04 10.86 24.54
C SER A 140 -15.93 11.16 25.76
N GLY A 141 -15.81 10.33 26.78
CA GLY A 141 -16.24 10.60 28.14
C GLY A 141 -15.08 10.26 29.05
N PRO A 142 -14.94 10.88 30.23
CA PRO A 142 -13.89 10.51 31.15
C PRO A 142 -14.08 9.04 31.51
N ILE A 143 -13.21 8.17 31.00
CA ILE A 143 -13.04 6.87 31.63
C ILE A 143 -12.23 7.18 32.87
N THR A 144 -12.92 7.55 33.95
CA THR A 144 -12.31 8.04 35.19
C THR A 144 -11.29 7.06 35.77
N ASP A 145 -11.35 5.80 35.33
CA ASP A 145 -10.52 4.70 35.80
C ASP A 145 -9.52 4.19 34.74
N LEU A 146 -9.43 4.81 33.56
CA LEU A 146 -8.44 4.47 32.53
C LEU A 146 -7.66 5.73 32.09
N PRO A 147 -6.38 5.59 31.71
CA PRO A 147 -5.53 6.73 31.33
C PRO A 147 -5.84 7.33 29.94
N TYR A 148 -7.03 7.09 29.37
CA TYR A 148 -7.38 7.45 28.00
C TYR A 148 -8.54 8.45 27.94
N THR A 149 -8.46 9.40 27.02
CA THR A 149 -9.45 10.48 26.84
C THR A 149 -10.44 10.23 25.70
N GLU A 150 -10.18 9.25 24.84
CA GLU A 150 -10.95 9.00 23.62
C GLU A 150 -10.84 7.53 23.16
N ILE A 151 -11.95 6.98 22.62
CA ILE A 151 -11.94 5.74 21.84
C ILE A 151 -12.34 6.11 20.41
N THR A 152 -11.39 6.07 19.48
CA THR A 152 -11.59 6.57 18.11
C THR A 152 -12.06 5.49 17.13
N GLY A 153 -11.88 4.21 17.44
CA GLY A 153 -12.07 3.15 16.47
C GLY A 153 -12.18 1.74 17.02
N MET A 154 -12.33 0.79 16.10
CA MET A 154 -12.44 -0.63 16.36
C MET A 154 -11.45 -1.40 15.49
N ARG A 155 -10.85 -2.45 16.07
CA ARG A 155 -9.99 -3.39 15.35
C ARG A 155 -10.73 -4.70 15.11
N PHE A 156 -10.70 -5.16 13.87
CA PHE A 156 -11.24 -6.42 13.41
C PHE A 156 -10.09 -7.30 12.90
N ARG A 157 -10.15 -8.59 13.17
CA ARG A 157 -9.20 -9.58 12.66
C ARG A 157 -9.95 -10.75 12.09
N LYS A 158 -9.68 -11.10 10.84
CA LYS A 158 -10.18 -12.32 10.22
C LYS A 158 -9.09 -13.38 10.27
N LEU A 159 -9.44 -14.54 10.82
CA LEU A 159 -8.58 -15.72 10.84
C LEU A 159 -9.08 -16.75 9.83
N GLU A 160 -8.14 -17.47 9.22
CA GLU A 160 -8.37 -18.62 8.35
C GLU A 160 -7.26 -19.65 8.63
N GLU A 161 -7.64 -20.89 8.93
CA GLU A 161 -6.70 -21.97 9.28
C GLU A 161 -5.67 -21.61 10.38
N GLY A 162 -6.06 -20.72 11.31
CA GLY A 162 -5.20 -20.26 12.40
C GLY A 162 -4.24 -19.11 12.03
N ALA A 163 -4.20 -18.69 10.77
CA ALA A 163 -3.45 -17.52 10.30
C ALA A 163 -4.35 -16.29 10.19
N THR A 164 -3.76 -15.09 10.32
CA THR A 164 -4.50 -13.84 10.06
C THR A 164 -4.60 -13.62 8.55
N LEU A 165 -5.82 -13.68 8.02
CA LEU A 165 -6.09 -13.37 6.61
C LEU A 165 -5.99 -11.86 6.37
N TYR A 166 -6.63 -11.08 7.23
CA TYR A 166 -6.49 -9.63 7.28
C TYR A 166 -6.80 -9.09 8.67
N ASP A 167 -6.23 -7.94 8.99
CA ASP A 167 -6.60 -7.10 10.12
C ASP A 167 -7.01 -5.70 9.63
N ALA A 168 -8.09 -5.18 10.19
CA ALA A 168 -8.66 -3.90 9.81
C ALA A 168 -8.87 -3.05 11.05
N ILE A 169 -8.39 -1.81 11.03
CA ILE A 169 -8.70 -0.79 12.02
C ILE A 169 -9.60 0.22 11.31
N ILE A 170 -10.74 0.51 11.91
CA ILE A 170 -11.69 1.51 11.44
C ILE A 170 -11.83 2.53 12.53
N ASP A 171 -11.51 3.78 12.23
CA ASP A 171 -11.56 4.87 13.18
C ASP A 171 -12.17 6.14 12.56
N HIS A 172 -12.53 7.06 13.44
CA HIS A 172 -12.70 8.45 13.05
C HIS A 172 -11.32 8.98 12.68
N GLY A 173 -11.14 9.32 11.42
CA GLY A 173 -9.92 9.92 10.92
C GLY A 173 -9.72 11.31 11.53
N ARG A 174 -8.54 11.89 11.28
CA ARG A 174 -8.28 13.31 11.53
C ARG A 174 -8.05 13.97 10.18
N PRO A 175 -8.87 14.96 9.77
CA PRO A 175 -9.95 15.62 10.52
C PRO A 175 -11.19 14.73 10.80
N GLU A 176 -11.97 15.07 11.84
CA GLU A 176 -13.11 14.27 12.40
C GLU A 176 -14.25 13.98 11.40
N ASP A 177 -14.22 14.62 10.23
CA ASP A 177 -15.13 14.42 9.11
C ASP A 177 -14.66 13.33 8.13
N VAL A 178 -13.64 12.56 8.50
CA VAL A 178 -13.12 11.42 7.74
C VAL A 178 -13.34 10.12 8.51
N VAL A 179 -13.60 9.03 7.80
CA VAL A 179 -13.51 7.66 8.33
C VAL A 179 -12.24 7.02 7.78
N GLY A 180 -11.34 6.66 8.69
CA GLY A 180 -10.04 6.08 8.41
C GLY A 180 -10.10 4.55 8.48
N HIS A 181 -9.51 3.90 7.48
CA HIS A 181 -9.40 2.45 7.39
C HIS A 181 -7.95 2.05 7.22
N SER A 182 -7.35 1.42 8.22
CA SER A 182 -6.03 0.81 8.12
C SER A 182 -6.16 -0.70 8.01
N ILE A 183 -5.76 -1.26 6.87
CA ILE A 183 -5.94 -2.67 6.50
C ILE A 183 -4.57 -3.33 6.36
N GLY A 184 -4.24 -4.26 7.25
CA GLY A 184 -3.12 -5.18 7.09
C GLY A 184 -3.57 -6.50 6.47
N PHE A 185 -2.84 -7.01 5.47
CA PHE A 185 -3.16 -8.27 4.80
C PHE A 185 -1.92 -8.84 4.10
N THR A 186 -1.99 -10.12 3.74
CA THR A 186 -0.99 -10.77 2.88
C THR A 186 -1.55 -10.89 1.47
N TYR A 187 -0.75 -10.52 0.47
CA TYR A 187 -1.09 -10.67 -0.94
C TYR A 187 -0.08 -11.58 -1.63
N VAL A 188 -0.55 -12.60 -2.33
CA VAL A 188 0.31 -13.53 -3.08
C VAL A 188 0.14 -13.28 -4.57
N ALA A 189 1.21 -12.92 -5.25
CA ALA A 189 1.21 -12.69 -6.70
C ALA A 189 2.61 -12.75 -7.30
N GLU A 190 2.69 -12.98 -8.60
CA GLU A 190 3.88 -12.71 -9.39
C GLU A 190 4.09 -11.19 -9.57
N PHE A 191 5.32 -10.79 -9.88
CA PHE A 191 5.58 -9.43 -10.32
C PHE A 191 4.93 -9.15 -11.67
N ALA A 192 4.26 -8.01 -11.78
CA ALA A 192 3.62 -7.55 -13.00
C ALA A 192 3.55 -6.01 -12.99
N PRO A 193 3.48 -5.34 -14.16
CA PRO A 193 3.39 -3.88 -14.24
C PRO A 193 2.19 -3.29 -13.48
N ASN A 194 1.09 -4.04 -13.34
CA ASN A 194 -0.11 -3.60 -12.63
C ASN A 194 -0.16 -4.04 -11.15
N LEU A 195 0.93 -4.60 -10.60
CA LEU A 195 0.95 -5.16 -9.24
C LEU A 195 0.52 -4.15 -8.17
N ALA A 196 0.98 -2.90 -8.28
CA ALA A 196 0.61 -1.85 -7.32
C ALA A 196 -0.90 -1.63 -7.26
N VAL A 197 -1.55 -1.54 -8.42
CA VAL A 197 -3.01 -1.35 -8.51
C VAL A 197 -3.74 -2.55 -7.93
N ARG A 198 -3.33 -3.76 -8.30
CA ARG A 198 -3.94 -5.01 -7.81
C ARG A 198 -3.86 -5.16 -6.29
N ILE A 199 -2.72 -4.80 -5.68
CA ILE A 199 -2.57 -4.80 -4.22
C ILE A 199 -3.53 -3.79 -3.58
N LEU A 200 -3.61 -2.57 -4.13
CA LEU A 200 -4.51 -1.55 -3.60
C LEU A 200 -5.98 -1.95 -3.74
N GLU A 201 -6.36 -2.56 -4.86
CA GLU A 201 -7.70 -3.12 -5.09
C GLU A 201 -8.05 -4.17 -4.03
N ALA A 202 -7.13 -5.10 -3.74
CA ALA A 202 -7.35 -6.10 -2.69
C ALA A 202 -7.57 -5.45 -1.30
N GLY A 203 -6.80 -4.42 -0.97
CA GLY A 203 -6.99 -3.64 0.25
C GLY A 203 -8.35 -2.92 0.27
N ARG A 204 -8.77 -2.35 -0.87
CA ARG A 204 -10.05 -1.66 -1.03
C ARG A 204 -11.21 -2.62 -0.87
N ASP A 205 -11.11 -3.81 -1.45
CA ASP A 205 -12.16 -4.83 -1.37
C ASP A 205 -12.36 -5.30 0.08
N ILE A 206 -11.29 -5.38 0.89
CA ILE A 206 -11.41 -5.62 2.34
C ILE A 206 -12.05 -4.41 3.03
N SER A 207 -11.61 -3.20 2.72
CA SER A 207 -12.13 -1.93 3.26
C SER A 207 -13.65 -1.80 3.07
N LEU A 208 -14.15 -2.10 1.86
CA LEU A 208 -15.57 -2.06 1.50
C LEU A 208 -16.41 -3.17 2.15
N LYS A 209 -15.81 -4.16 2.83
CA LYS A 209 -16.59 -5.10 3.65
C LYS A 209 -17.27 -4.39 4.82
N PHE A 210 -16.68 -3.29 5.28
CA PHE A 210 -17.11 -2.56 6.48
C PHE A 210 -18.02 -1.36 6.20
N GLY A 211 -18.31 -1.05 4.94
CA GLY A 211 -19.20 0.06 4.58
C GLY A 211 -19.34 0.24 3.08
N GLN A 212 -20.03 1.31 2.69
CA GLN A 212 -20.23 1.70 1.29
C GLN A 212 -19.83 3.15 1.11
N VAL A 213 -19.21 3.46 -0.03
CA VAL A 213 -18.84 4.83 -0.43
C VAL A 213 -19.78 5.27 -1.54
N TYR A 214 -20.36 6.47 -1.42
CA TYR A 214 -21.19 7.08 -2.45
C TYR A 214 -20.42 8.18 -3.19
N GLU A 215 -20.76 8.39 -4.46
CA GLU A 215 -20.18 9.45 -5.30
C GLU A 215 -20.77 10.83 -5.00
#